data_AF-A0A928UB02-F1
#
_entry.id   AF-A0A928UB02-F1
#
_cell.length_a   1.000
_cell.length_b   1.000
_cell.length_c   1.000
_cell.angle_alpha   90.00
_cell.angle_beta   90.00
_cell.angle_gamma   90.00
#
_symmetry.space_group_name_H-M   'P 1'
#
loop_
_entity.id
_entity.type
_entity.pdbx_description
1 polymer ?
#
loop_
_entity_poly.entity_id
_entity_poly.type
_entity_poly.pdbx_seq_one_letter_code
_entity_poly.pdbx_strand_id
1 'polypeptide(L)'
;MSWLNIRGKMYHCLKCSEIVKVEYKGGACLTQIGDNRLYEQTALTKRYGQPTANPNTEGYYLHNEIICEPCFKKRYMKSGQHDVAMNMEALCNRLSGIKDKYAENVGRATEAAFNNWLENISHGNLREISTSAFDKTIGLKIFKLRNKRKDLVGQFVSSAKDSIIASILNQINSDPCLRDATRQYASEAQPIVDSIRKLLTNLKGKFFHKGEIFRVHRINLPENLNDYVLYEMTTRTPATSTPDITVFYQTNMRKKDITEFLNSCDSSNQVEMDEDKLIGKLKKRLEALASI
;
A
#
# COMPACT_ATOMS: atom_id res chain seq x y z
N MET A 1 -18.14 14.46 -7.58
CA MET A 1 -18.29 14.74 -6.13
C MET A 1 -19.71 15.21 -5.90
N SER A 2 -20.34 14.80 -4.80
CA SER A 2 -21.77 15.03 -4.56
C SER A 2 -22.01 15.72 -3.22
N TRP A 3 -23.06 16.54 -3.12
CA TRP A 3 -23.45 17.22 -1.89
C TRP A 3 -24.81 16.73 -1.43
N LEU A 4 -24.93 16.39 -0.16
CA LEU A 4 -26.18 15.89 0.43
C LEU A 4 -26.44 16.58 1.77
N ASN A 5 -27.69 16.93 2.04
CA ASN A 5 -28.09 17.43 3.35
C ASN A 5 -28.19 16.25 4.33
N ILE A 6 -27.16 16.01 5.15
CA ILE A 6 -27.04 14.79 5.96
C ILE A 6 -27.33 15.10 7.41
N ARG A 7 -28.29 14.37 7.99
CA ARG A 7 -28.64 14.45 9.41
C ARG A 7 -27.92 13.41 10.26
N GLY A 8 -27.70 12.22 9.72
CA GLY A 8 -27.22 11.11 10.51
C GLY A 8 -26.97 9.86 9.70
N LYS A 9 -26.85 8.75 10.42
CA LYS A 9 -26.55 7.43 9.87
C LYS A 9 -27.37 6.34 10.57
N MET A 10 -27.71 5.31 9.83
CA MET A 10 -28.44 4.14 10.30
C MET A 10 -27.64 2.89 9.96
N TYR A 11 -27.30 2.13 10.97
CA TYR A 11 -26.55 0.90 10.87
C TYR A 11 -27.49 -0.30 10.99
N HIS A 12 -27.56 -1.12 9.96
CA HIS A 12 -28.45 -2.26 9.86
C HIS A 12 -27.65 -3.54 10.08
N CYS A 13 -27.98 -4.30 11.13
CA CYS A 13 -27.32 -5.58 11.34
C CYS A 13 -27.77 -6.61 10.29
N LEU A 14 -26.80 -7.24 9.63
CA LEU A 14 -27.07 -8.28 8.63
C LEU A 14 -27.44 -9.64 9.25
N LYS A 15 -27.38 -9.77 10.58
CA LYS A 15 -27.56 -11.05 11.30
C LYS A 15 -28.74 -11.05 12.27
N CYS A 16 -29.28 -9.88 12.63
CA CYS A 16 -30.47 -9.72 13.45
C CYS A 16 -31.24 -8.47 12.99
N SER A 17 -32.37 -8.16 13.61
CA SER A 17 -33.19 -6.98 13.30
C SER A 17 -32.72 -5.69 13.99
N GLU A 18 -31.53 -5.68 14.58
CA GLU A 18 -31.01 -4.52 15.30
C GLU A 18 -30.62 -3.40 14.33
N ILE A 19 -31.10 -2.19 14.63
CA ILE A 19 -30.82 -0.97 13.89
C ILE A 19 -30.28 0.07 14.87
N VAL A 20 -29.07 0.57 14.62
CA VAL A 20 -28.49 1.68 15.40
C VAL A 20 -28.64 2.96 14.61
N LYS A 21 -29.39 3.92 15.14
CA LYS A 21 -29.56 5.25 14.54
C LYS A 21 -28.67 6.25 15.26
N VAL A 22 -27.92 7.02 14.49
CA VAL A 22 -26.98 8.05 14.97
C VAL A 22 -27.30 9.36 14.30
N GLU A 23 -27.39 10.42 15.10
CA GLU A 23 -27.50 11.79 14.60
C GLU A 23 -26.15 12.48 14.72
N TYR A 24 -25.85 13.39 13.79
CA TYR A 24 -24.64 14.19 13.86
C TYR A 24 -24.86 15.48 14.65
N LYS A 25 -23.79 16.01 15.24
CA LYS A 25 -23.80 17.30 15.92
C LYS A 25 -24.24 18.41 14.97
N GLY A 26 -25.11 19.29 15.47
CA GLY A 26 -25.68 20.39 14.67
C GLY A 26 -26.80 19.97 13.72
N GLY A 27 -27.22 18.70 13.75
CA GLY A 27 -28.34 18.20 12.95
C GLY A 27 -28.02 18.06 11.46
N ALA A 28 -29.03 18.30 10.62
CA ALA A 28 -28.92 18.22 9.17
C ALA A 28 -28.02 19.33 8.62
N CYS A 29 -26.99 18.96 7.86
CA CYS A 29 -26.09 19.92 7.23
C CYS A 29 -25.66 19.43 5.85
N LEU A 30 -25.49 20.36 4.93
CA LEU A 30 -24.94 20.08 3.60
C LEU A 30 -23.50 19.55 3.75
N THR A 31 -23.29 18.32 3.33
CA THR A 31 -22.05 17.58 3.50
C THR A 31 -21.60 17.03 2.15
N GLN A 32 -20.32 17.16 1.84
CA GLN A 32 -19.76 16.60 0.62
C GLN A 32 -19.48 15.11 0.83
N ILE A 33 -19.96 14.29 -0.10
CA ILE A 33 -19.76 12.84 -0.10
C ILE A 33 -19.10 12.37 -1.40
N GLY A 34 -18.42 11.23 -1.33
CA GLY A 34 -17.85 10.56 -2.50
C GLY A 34 -18.93 10.06 -3.46
N ASP A 35 -18.68 10.10 -4.76
CA ASP A 35 -19.67 9.66 -5.76
C ASP A 35 -19.99 8.17 -5.64
N ASN A 36 -18.98 7.35 -5.32
CA ASN A 36 -19.17 5.92 -5.05
C ASN A 36 -20.15 5.67 -3.90
N ARG A 37 -20.07 6.48 -2.84
CA ARG A 37 -21.02 6.41 -1.73
C ARG A 37 -22.42 6.82 -2.17
N LEU A 38 -22.59 7.81 -3.04
CA LEU A 38 -23.92 8.19 -3.52
C LEU A 38 -24.65 7.01 -4.19
N TYR A 39 -23.96 6.23 -5.03
CA TYR A 39 -24.53 5.06 -5.68
C TYR A 39 -24.93 3.97 -4.65
N GLU A 40 -24.04 3.68 -3.70
CA GLU A 40 -24.32 2.73 -2.62
C GLU A 40 -25.54 3.17 -1.79
N GLN A 41 -25.58 4.45 -1.40
CA GLN A 41 -26.66 5.02 -0.59
C GLN A 41 -27.99 5.07 -1.33
N THR A 42 -27.98 5.23 -2.65
CA THR A 42 -29.18 5.14 -3.48
C THR A 42 -29.78 3.73 -3.42
N ALA A 43 -28.94 2.69 -3.53
CA ALA A 43 -29.38 1.30 -3.43
C ALA A 43 -29.89 0.96 -2.01
N LEU A 44 -29.17 1.37 -0.97
CA LEU A 44 -29.55 1.12 0.41
C LEU A 44 -30.81 1.90 0.82
N THR A 45 -30.97 3.13 0.34
CA THR A 45 -32.19 3.92 0.56
C THR A 45 -33.40 3.28 -0.13
N LYS A 46 -33.25 2.74 -1.34
CA LYS A 46 -34.34 1.97 -1.98
C LYS A 46 -34.76 0.76 -1.16
N ARG A 47 -33.80 0.12 -0.47
CA ARG A 47 -34.04 -1.09 0.33
C ARG A 47 -34.64 -0.80 1.71
N TYR A 48 -34.14 0.23 2.39
CA TYR A 48 -34.47 0.51 3.79
C TYR A 48 -35.41 1.71 3.97
N GLY A 49 -35.63 2.50 2.91
CA GLY A 49 -36.35 3.77 2.97
C GLY A 49 -35.57 4.87 3.69
N GLN A 50 -36.09 6.09 3.65
CA GLN A 50 -35.64 7.17 4.54
C GLN A 50 -36.63 7.28 5.71
N PRO A 51 -36.16 7.48 6.95
CA PRO A 51 -37.05 7.65 8.10
C PRO A 51 -37.73 9.04 8.13
N THR A 52 -37.22 10.00 7.37
CA THR A 52 -37.75 11.36 7.25
C THR A 52 -38.72 11.46 6.07
N ALA A 53 -39.81 12.21 6.25
CA ALA A 53 -40.83 12.37 5.21
C ALA A 53 -40.33 13.25 4.05
N ASN A 54 -39.50 14.25 4.37
CA ASN A 54 -38.84 15.09 3.38
C ASN A 54 -37.33 15.22 3.67
N PRO A 55 -36.51 14.26 3.22
CA PRO A 55 -35.07 14.25 3.50
C PRO A 55 -34.30 15.45 2.94
N ASN A 56 -34.83 16.13 1.91
CA ASN A 56 -34.19 17.32 1.35
C ASN A 56 -34.16 18.47 2.37
N THR A 57 -35.21 18.62 3.17
CA THR A 57 -35.33 19.67 4.19
C THR A 57 -34.91 19.16 5.57
N GLU A 58 -35.32 17.95 5.94
CA GLU A 58 -35.12 17.37 7.27
C GLU A 58 -33.75 16.68 7.43
N GLY A 59 -33.08 16.44 6.31
CA GLY A 59 -31.81 15.74 6.20
C GLY A 59 -31.99 14.24 5.95
N TYR A 60 -31.07 13.71 5.17
CA TYR A 60 -30.92 12.29 4.85
C TYR A 60 -30.21 11.55 5.98
N TYR A 61 -30.61 10.29 6.19
CA TYR A 61 -29.82 9.32 6.92
C TYR A 61 -29.07 8.44 5.93
N LEU A 62 -27.75 8.33 6.12
CA LEU A 62 -26.96 7.35 5.39
C LEU A 62 -27.20 5.96 5.99
N HIS A 63 -27.31 4.94 5.15
CA HIS A 63 -27.52 3.56 5.56
C HIS A 63 -26.22 2.78 5.43
N ASN A 64 -25.88 1.99 6.43
CA ASN A 64 -24.74 1.07 6.36
C ASN A 64 -25.17 -0.33 6.83
N GLU A 65 -24.70 -1.35 6.12
CA GLU A 65 -24.86 -2.74 6.54
C GLU A 65 -23.66 -3.17 7.38
N ILE A 66 -23.93 -3.70 8.58
CA ILE A 66 -22.90 -4.11 9.55
C ILE A 66 -23.23 -5.44 10.21
N ILE A 67 -22.31 -5.93 11.05
CA ILE A 67 -22.60 -6.93 12.07
C ILE A 67 -22.50 -6.24 13.43
N CYS A 68 -23.58 -6.26 14.21
CA CYS A 68 -23.57 -5.70 15.56
C CYS A 68 -22.65 -6.51 16.48
N GLU A 69 -22.11 -5.88 17.51
CA GLU A 69 -21.19 -6.53 18.45
C GLU A 69 -21.74 -7.82 19.08
N PRO A 70 -23.00 -7.91 19.53
CA PRO A 70 -23.56 -9.17 20.04
C PRO A 70 -23.53 -10.30 18.99
N CYS A 71 -23.97 -10.01 17.76
CA CYS A 71 -23.94 -10.99 16.67
C CYS A 71 -22.51 -11.39 16.30
N PHE A 72 -21.59 -10.43 16.33
CA PHE A 72 -20.19 -10.67 16.03
C PHE A 72 -19.55 -11.58 17.09
N LYS A 73 -19.68 -11.23 18.37
CA LYS A 73 -19.13 -12.01 19.49
C LYS A 73 -19.67 -13.44 19.50
N LYS A 74 -20.99 -13.61 19.32
CA LYS A 74 -21.63 -14.93 19.27
C LYS A 74 -21.05 -15.85 18.20
N ARG A 75 -20.70 -15.30 17.04
CA ARG A 75 -20.30 -16.08 15.86
C ARG A 75 -18.80 -16.20 15.65
N TYR A 76 -18.03 -15.18 16.07
CA TYR A 76 -16.63 -15.02 15.67
C TYR A 76 -15.64 -14.93 16.85
N MET A 77 -16.08 -14.75 18.09
CA MET A 77 -15.16 -14.57 19.23
C MET A 77 -14.21 -15.75 19.43
N LYS A 78 -14.72 -16.99 19.31
CA LYS A 78 -13.90 -18.21 19.46
C LYS A 78 -12.89 -18.45 18.32
N SER A 79 -12.98 -17.67 17.24
CA SER A 79 -12.13 -17.83 16.04
C SER A 79 -10.92 -16.90 15.99
N GLY A 80 -10.75 -16.01 16.99
CA GLY A 80 -9.70 -14.98 16.97
C GLY A 80 -10.01 -13.78 16.05
N GLN A 81 -11.13 -13.82 15.33
CA GLN A 81 -11.58 -12.76 14.42
C GLN A 81 -11.84 -11.42 15.10
N HIS A 82 -12.19 -11.43 16.38
CA HIS A 82 -12.34 -10.20 17.15
C HIS A 82 -11.01 -9.44 17.23
N ASP A 83 -9.94 -10.10 17.64
CA ASP A 83 -8.63 -9.47 17.78
C ASP A 83 -8.08 -9.02 16.43
N VAL A 84 -8.33 -9.79 15.37
CA VAL A 84 -8.02 -9.38 13.99
C VAL A 84 -8.78 -8.11 13.62
N ALA A 85 -10.10 -8.07 13.80
CA ALA A 85 -10.92 -6.92 13.41
C ALA A 85 -10.54 -5.64 14.17
N MET A 86 -10.13 -5.78 15.43
CA MET A 86 -9.74 -4.65 16.28
C MET A 86 -8.38 -4.06 15.92
N ASN A 87 -7.44 -4.86 15.39
CA ASN A 87 -6.04 -4.46 15.26
C ASN A 87 -5.55 -4.37 13.81
N MET A 88 -6.14 -5.13 12.88
CA MET A 88 -5.57 -5.34 11.54
C MET A 88 -5.42 -4.05 10.74
N GLU A 89 -6.45 -3.19 10.71
CA GLU A 89 -6.42 -1.93 9.97
C GLU A 89 -5.32 -0.99 10.49
N ALA A 90 -5.23 -0.82 11.81
CA ALA A 90 -4.21 0.04 12.42
C ALA A 90 -2.79 -0.47 12.14
N LEU A 91 -2.57 -1.78 12.22
CA LEU A 91 -1.27 -2.39 11.90
C LEU A 91 -0.91 -2.26 10.42
N CYS A 92 -1.87 -2.50 9.51
CA CYS A 92 -1.64 -2.34 8.07
C CYS A 92 -1.36 -0.87 7.70
N ASN A 93 -2.13 0.08 8.25
CA ASN A 93 -1.90 1.50 8.02
C ASN A 93 -0.54 1.95 8.55
N ARG A 94 -0.13 1.48 9.72
CA ARG A 94 1.20 1.77 10.28
C ARG A 94 2.32 1.17 9.43
N LEU A 95 2.16 -0.06 8.96
CA LEU A 95 3.14 -0.69 8.07
C LEU A 95 3.25 0.06 6.72
N SER A 96 2.12 0.48 6.14
CA SER A 96 2.11 1.32 4.94
C SER A 96 2.83 2.64 5.17
N GLY A 97 2.56 3.33 6.29
CA GLY A 97 3.25 4.58 6.61
C GLY A 97 4.76 4.42 6.78
N ILE A 98 5.22 3.30 7.34
CA ILE A 98 6.66 2.99 7.40
C ILE A 98 7.21 2.73 6.00
N LYS A 99 6.53 1.92 5.19
CA LYS A 99 6.93 1.69 3.79
C LYS A 99 7.08 3.00 3.03
N ASP A 100 6.09 3.89 3.09
CA ASP A 100 6.10 5.17 2.39
C ASP A 100 7.23 6.09 2.91
N LYS A 101 7.43 6.15 4.23
CA LYS A 101 8.52 6.91 4.88
C LYS A 101 9.90 6.47 4.39
N TYR A 102 10.10 5.17 4.19
CA TYR A 102 11.41 4.62 3.81
C TYR A 102 11.60 4.48 2.30
N ALA A 103 10.54 4.47 1.49
CA ALA A 103 10.61 4.34 0.04
C ALA A 103 11.53 5.39 -0.60
N GLU A 104 11.41 6.66 -0.19
CA GLU A 104 12.27 7.73 -0.71
C GLU A 104 13.73 7.56 -0.27
N ASN A 105 13.97 7.15 0.99
CA ASN A 105 15.32 6.96 1.51
C ASN A 105 16.05 5.80 0.85
N VAL A 106 15.37 4.67 0.69
CA VAL A 106 15.89 3.49 -0.02
C VAL A 106 16.16 3.86 -1.48
N GLY A 107 15.20 4.51 -2.16
CA GLY A 107 15.36 4.94 -3.54
C GLY A 107 16.55 5.88 -3.75
N ARG A 108 16.74 6.86 -2.86
CA ARG A 108 17.90 7.77 -2.89
C ARG A 108 19.21 7.04 -2.65
N ALA A 109 19.27 6.14 -1.68
CA ALA A 109 20.47 5.37 -1.38
C ALA A 109 20.85 4.44 -2.55
N THR A 110 19.87 3.76 -3.15
CA THR A 110 20.05 2.91 -4.33
C THR A 110 20.59 3.71 -5.52
N GLU A 111 20.00 4.86 -5.82
CA GLU A 111 20.42 5.73 -6.93
C GLU A 111 21.83 6.30 -6.70
N ALA A 112 22.15 6.70 -5.46
CA ALA A 112 23.49 7.17 -5.09
C ALA A 112 24.54 6.06 -5.23
N ALA A 113 24.26 4.86 -4.73
CA ALA A 113 25.15 3.71 -4.85
C ALA A 113 25.43 3.36 -6.31
N PHE A 114 24.38 3.35 -7.15
CA PHE A 114 24.51 3.10 -8.58
C PHE A 114 25.35 4.17 -9.28
N ASN A 115 25.08 5.45 -9.04
CA ASN A 115 25.81 6.54 -9.68
C ASN A 115 27.28 6.55 -9.24
N ASN A 116 27.57 6.29 -7.96
CA ASN A 116 28.95 6.15 -7.47
C ASN A 116 29.70 5.00 -8.15
N TRP A 117 29.05 3.84 -8.33
CA TRP A 117 29.63 2.74 -9.11
C TRP A 117 29.88 3.13 -10.58
N LEU A 118 28.91 3.78 -11.20
CA LEU A 118 28.96 4.18 -12.61
C LEU A 118 30.08 5.22 -12.87
N GLU A 119 30.34 6.11 -11.93
CA GLU A 119 31.42 7.08 -12.02
C GLU A 119 32.80 6.41 -11.94
N ASN A 120 32.94 5.41 -11.07
CA ASN A 120 34.19 4.71 -10.79
C ASN A 120 34.45 3.48 -11.66
N ILE A 121 33.52 3.11 -12.55
CA ILE A 121 33.67 1.93 -13.40
C ILE A 121 34.85 2.08 -14.37
N SER A 122 35.72 1.08 -14.39
CA SER A 122 36.91 1.03 -15.26
C SER A 122 36.85 -0.13 -16.25
N HIS A 123 37.79 -0.14 -17.21
CA HIS A 123 37.99 -1.28 -18.12
C HIS A 123 38.27 -2.59 -17.37
N GLY A 124 38.98 -2.54 -16.23
CA GLY A 124 39.23 -3.71 -15.38
C GLY A 124 37.92 -4.31 -14.87
N ASN A 125 37.04 -3.47 -14.32
CA ASN A 125 35.74 -3.91 -13.81
C ASN A 125 34.86 -4.51 -14.92
N LEU A 126 34.85 -3.90 -16.11
CA LEU A 126 34.08 -4.41 -17.25
C LEU A 126 34.58 -5.77 -17.74
N ARG A 127 35.90 -5.99 -17.69
CA ARG A 127 36.49 -7.28 -18.03
C ARG A 127 36.14 -8.35 -17.00
N GLU A 128 36.13 -8.00 -15.72
CA GLU A 128 35.69 -8.90 -14.63
C GLU A 128 34.22 -9.31 -14.77
N ILE A 129 33.35 -8.41 -15.24
CA ILE A 129 31.93 -8.72 -15.49
C ILE A 129 31.76 -9.80 -16.57
N SER A 130 32.50 -9.70 -17.67
CA SER A 130 32.51 -10.72 -18.72
C SER A 130 33.75 -10.62 -19.60
N THR A 131 34.77 -11.43 -19.30
CA THR A 131 36.04 -11.43 -20.04
C THR A 131 35.84 -11.68 -21.52
N SER A 132 35.01 -12.68 -21.87
CA SER A 132 34.75 -13.07 -23.26
C SER A 132 34.04 -11.96 -24.04
N ALA A 133 33.01 -11.35 -23.46
CA ALA A 133 32.30 -10.25 -24.13
C ALA A 133 33.21 -9.02 -24.24
N PHE A 134 33.95 -8.69 -23.17
CA PHE A 134 34.88 -7.57 -23.14
C PHE A 134 35.97 -7.70 -24.20
N ASP A 135 36.70 -8.82 -24.22
CA ASP A 135 37.84 -9.04 -25.14
C ASP A 135 37.39 -9.01 -26.62
N LYS A 136 36.13 -9.39 -26.92
CA LYS A 136 35.54 -9.34 -28.27
C LYS A 136 34.96 -7.97 -28.66
N THR A 137 34.86 -7.02 -27.73
CA THR A 137 34.18 -5.73 -27.97
C THR A 137 35.01 -4.55 -27.45
N ILE A 138 34.82 -4.16 -26.19
CA ILE A 138 35.40 -2.99 -25.53
C ILE A 138 36.92 -3.12 -25.36
N GLY A 139 37.43 -4.35 -25.25
CA GLY A 139 38.86 -4.66 -25.14
C GLY A 139 39.65 -4.55 -26.44
N LEU A 140 38.98 -4.41 -27.60
CA LEU A 140 39.65 -4.37 -28.90
C LEU A 140 40.31 -3.01 -29.17
N LYS A 141 41.45 -3.01 -29.88
CA LYS A 141 42.08 -1.75 -30.36
C LYS A 141 41.11 -0.91 -31.21
N ILE A 142 40.23 -1.55 -31.98
CA ILE A 142 39.24 -0.87 -32.83
C ILE A 142 38.18 -0.11 -32.03
N PHE A 143 38.00 -0.41 -30.75
CA PHE A 143 37.06 0.29 -29.87
C PHE A 143 37.41 1.78 -29.71
N LYS A 144 38.70 2.12 -29.87
CA LYS A 144 39.18 3.51 -29.91
C LYS A 144 38.74 4.26 -31.17
N LEU A 145 38.27 3.57 -32.22
CA LEU A 145 37.75 4.20 -33.45
C LEU A 145 36.29 4.65 -33.25
N ARG A 146 36.01 5.94 -33.46
CA ARG A 146 34.68 6.54 -33.24
C ARG A 146 33.55 5.83 -34.00
N ASN A 147 33.79 5.37 -35.24
CA ASN A 147 32.73 4.95 -36.15
C ASN A 147 32.09 3.58 -35.84
N LYS A 148 32.76 2.71 -35.07
CA LYS A 148 32.24 1.38 -34.70
C LYS A 148 31.87 1.25 -33.23
N ARG A 149 32.07 2.32 -32.45
CA ARG A 149 32.00 2.28 -30.99
C ARG A 149 30.60 1.96 -30.46
N LYS A 150 29.58 2.67 -30.94
CA LYS A 150 28.19 2.49 -30.46
C LYS A 150 27.73 1.05 -30.66
N ASP A 151 28.07 0.47 -31.81
CA ASP A 151 27.75 -0.92 -32.13
C ASP A 151 28.48 -1.90 -31.20
N LEU A 152 29.77 -1.68 -30.95
CA LEU A 152 30.56 -2.52 -30.04
C LEU A 152 30.09 -2.42 -28.58
N VAL A 153 29.71 -1.24 -28.10
CA VAL A 153 29.07 -1.08 -26.77
C VAL A 153 27.74 -1.82 -26.74
N GLY A 154 26.91 -1.71 -27.78
CA GLY A 154 25.65 -2.45 -27.89
C GLY A 154 25.85 -3.96 -27.84
N GLN A 155 26.84 -4.48 -28.56
CA GLN A 155 27.20 -5.89 -28.55
C GLN A 155 27.68 -6.36 -27.18
N PHE A 156 28.51 -5.57 -26.49
CA PHE A 156 28.94 -5.88 -25.13
C PHE A 156 27.76 -6.01 -24.17
N VAL A 157 26.93 -4.96 -24.12
CA VAL A 157 25.75 -4.90 -23.24
C VAL A 157 24.79 -6.05 -23.53
N SER A 158 24.54 -6.35 -24.80
CA SER A 158 23.65 -7.45 -25.19
C SER A 158 24.22 -8.82 -24.82
N SER A 159 25.54 -9.01 -24.93
CA SER A 159 26.19 -10.30 -24.67
C SER A 159 26.45 -10.57 -23.20
N ALA A 160 26.42 -9.53 -22.36
CA ALA A 160 26.72 -9.60 -20.93
C ALA A 160 25.60 -9.04 -20.05
N LYS A 161 24.36 -8.89 -20.56
CA LYS A 161 23.26 -8.21 -19.87
C LYS A 161 23.06 -8.71 -18.44
N ASP A 162 22.89 -10.02 -18.27
CA ASP A 162 22.60 -10.62 -16.96
C ASP A 162 23.78 -10.47 -15.98
N SER A 163 25.02 -10.64 -16.47
CA SER A 163 26.24 -10.46 -15.66
C SER A 163 26.43 -9.00 -15.24
N ILE A 164 26.10 -8.05 -16.13
CA ILE A 164 26.11 -6.62 -15.84
C ILE A 164 25.08 -6.30 -14.75
N ILE A 165 23.83 -6.78 -14.89
CA ILE A 165 22.77 -6.56 -13.91
C ILE A 165 23.17 -7.14 -12.55
N ALA A 166 23.65 -8.39 -12.53
CA ALA A 166 24.12 -9.02 -11.30
C ALA A 166 25.26 -8.23 -10.64
N SER A 167 26.22 -7.73 -11.42
CA SER A 167 27.32 -6.90 -10.92
C SER A 167 26.83 -5.58 -10.33
N ILE A 168 25.90 -4.91 -11.01
CA ILE A 168 25.27 -3.67 -10.52
C ILE A 168 24.55 -3.91 -9.20
N LEU A 169 23.71 -4.95 -9.13
CA LEU A 169 22.96 -5.29 -7.93
C LEU A 169 23.88 -5.65 -6.77
N ASN A 170 24.93 -6.42 -7.02
CA ASN A 170 25.94 -6.76 -6.00
C ASN A 170 26.61 -5.51 -5.43
N GLN A 171 26.97 -4.55 -6.29
CA GLN A 171 27.57 -3.31 -5.83
C GLN A 171 26.60 -2.46 -5.01
N ILE A 172 25.38 -2.29 -5.50
CA ILE A 172 24.34 -1.52 -4.81
C ILE A 172 24.04 -2.12 -3.44
N ASN A 173 23.86 -3.45 -3.38
CA ASN A 173 23.59 -4.15 -2.12
C ASN A 173 24.77 -4.16 -1.14
N SER A 174 26.00 -3.91 -1.64
CA SER A 174 27.19 -3.76 -0.80
C SER A 174 27.33 -2.35 -0.22
N ASP A 175 26.56 -1.37 -0.70
CA ASP A 175 26.64 0.02 -0.27
C ASP A 175 26.21 0.19 1.21
N PRO A 176 27.05 0.78 2.08
CA PRO A 176 26.74 0.95 3.50
C PRO A 176 25.49 1.79 3.75
N CYS A 177 25.26 2.84 2.96
CA CYS A 177 24.11 3.73 3.15
C CYS A 177 22.80 3.01 2.82
N LEU A 178 22.77 2.21 1.75
CA LEU A 178 21.61 1.36 1.44
C LEU A 178 21.37 0.31 2.53
N ARG A 179 22.44 -0.34 3.00
CA ARG A 179 22.36 -1.34 4.08
C ARG A 179 21.79 -0.75 5.37
N ASP A 180 22.21 0.46 5.74
CA ASP A 180 21.71 1.14 6.93
C ASP A 180 20.24 1.58 6.77
N ALA A 181 19.87 2.12 5.60
CA ALA A 181 18.47 2.47 5.31
C ALA A 181 17.55 1.23 5.37
N THR A 182 17.98 0.12 4.77
CA THR A 182 17.25 -1.15 4.78
C THR A 182 17.15 -1.74 6.19
N ARG A 183 18.21 -1.64 6.99
CA ARG A 183 18.22 -2.09 8.39
C ARG A 183 17.25 -1.28 9.25
N GLN A 184 17.21 0.05 9.07
CA GLN A 184 16.26 0.91 9.77
C GLN A 184 14.82 0.55 9.42
N TYR A 185 14.52 0.41 8.13
CA TYR A 185 13.20 -0.06 7.68
C TYR A 185 12.82 -1.39 8.33
N ALA A 186 13.71 -2.39 8.29
CA ALA A 186 13.47 -3.69 8.91
C ALA A 186 13.23 -3.58 10.42
N SER A 187 13.98 -2.72 11.12
CA SER A 187 13.82 -2.54 12.58
C SER A 187 12.46 -1.95 12.97
N GLU A 188 11.88 -1.08 12.14
CA GLU A 188 10.56 -0.49 12.39
C GLU A 188 9.41 -1.38 11.88
N ALA A 189 9.59 -2.03 10.72
CA ALA A 189 8.55 -2.80 10.05
C ALA A 189 8.38 -4.21 10.63
N GLN A 190 9.48 -4.92 10.95
CA GLN A 190 9.45 -6.33 11.34
C GLN A 190 8.54 -6.61 12.56
N PRO A 191 8.55 -5.80 13.64
CA PRO A 191 7.66 -6.03 14.78
C PRO A 191 6.17 -5.98 14.40
N ILE A 192 5.81 -5.14 13.42
CA ILE A 192 4.44 -5.00 12.93
C ILE A 192 4.08 -6.19 12.03
N VAL A 193 4.99 -6.59 11.14
CA VAL A 193 4.85 -7.78 10.30
C VAL A 193 4.62 -9.01 11.18
N ASP A 194 5.41 -9.20 12.23
CA ASP A 194 5.28 -10.32 13.16
C ASP A 194 3.95 -10.27 13.93
N SER A 195 3.50 -9.08 14.33
CA SER A 195 2.19 -8.88 14.97
C SER A 195 1.05 -9.28 14.04
N ILE A 196 1.09 -8.87 12.77
CA ILE A 196 0.09 -9.24 11.76
C ILE A 196 0.12 -10.75 11.51
N ARG A 197 1.31 -11.34 11.33
CA ARG A 197 1.48 -12.80 11.13
C ARG A 197 0.95 -13.61 12.30
N LYS A 198 1.17 -13.15 13.53
CA LYS A 198 0.63 -13.78 14.75
C LYS A 198 -0.89 -13.74 14.78
N LEU A 199 -1.49 -12.58 14.48
CA LEU A 199 -2.94 -12.44 14.38
C LEU A 199 -3.54 -13.39 13.31
N LEU A 200 -2.92 -13.47 12.13
CA LEU A 200 -3.37 -14.34 11.05
C LEU A 200 -3.19 -15.84 11.34
N THR A 201 -2.16 -16.22 12.09
CA THR A 201 -1.92 -17.61 12.53
C THR A 201 -2.91 -18.04 13.61
N ASN A 202 -3.33 -17.11 14.47
CA ASN A 202 -4.29 -17.36 15.54
C ASN A 202 -5.75 -17.47 15.07
N LEU A 203 -6.03 -17.16 13.80
CA LEU A 203 -7.35 -17.38 13.20
C LEU A 203 -7.66 -18.88 13.08
N LYS A 204 -8.75 -19.33 13.71
CA LYS A 204 -9.18 -20.75 13.73
C LYS A 204 -10.61 -20.95 13.25
N GLY A 205 -10.93 -22.16 12.75
CA GLY A 205 -12.30 -22.63 12.51
C GLY A 205 -12.84 -22.42 11.09
N LYS A 206 -14.08 -22.87 10.81
CA LYS A 206 -14.69 -22.91 9.45
C LYS A 206 -14.72 -21.56 8.70
N PHE A 207 -14.70 -20.44 9.41
CA PHE A 207 -14.66 -19.09 8.81
C PHE A 207 -13.27 -18.70 8.28
N PHE A 208 -12.22 -19.45 8.66
CA PHE A 208 -10.88 -19.37 8.08
C PHE A 208 -10.87 -19.70 6.58
N HIS A 209 -11.69 -20.67 6.15
CA HIS A 209 -11.74 -21.11 4.75
C HIS A 209 -12.44 -20.12 3.81
N LYS A 210 -13.26 -19.19 4.35
CA LYS A 210 -13.80 -18.07 3.57
C LYS A 210 -12.85 -16.87 3.53
N GLY A 211 -11.87 -16.80 4.43
CA GLY A 211 -10.85 -15.75 4.46
C GLY A 211 -11.38 -14.35 4.76
N GLU A 212 -12.61 -14.20 5.25
CA GLU A 212 -13.24 -12.89 5.50
C GLU A 212 -12.50 -12.15 6.62
N ILE A 213 -12.12 -10.90 6.35
CA ILE A 213 -11.57 -9.96 7.34
C ILE A 213 -12.64 -8.93 7.65
N PHE A 214 -12.77 -8.58 8.93
CA PHE A 214 -13.69 -7.54 9.38
C PHE A 214 -12.92 -6.29 9.77
N ARG A 215 -13.57 -5.14 9.61
CA ARG A 215 -13.08 -3.86 10.12
C ARG A 215 -13.95 -3.41 11.27
N VAL A 216 -13.32 -3.04 12.37
CA VAL A 216 -14.01 -2.41 13.51
C VAL A 216 -14.40 -0.97 13.18
N HIS A 217 -15.57 -0.55 13.64
CA HIS A 217 -15.99 0.85 13.61
C HIS A 217 -16.67 1.22 14.92
N ARG A 218 -16.19 2.29 15.55
CA ARG A 218 -16.85 2.87 16.73
C ARG A 218 -17.79 3.97 16.28
N ILE A 219 -19.06 3.82 16.62
CA ILE A 219 -20.14 4.66 16.11
C ILE A 219 -20.11 6.09 16.69
N ASN A 220 -19.46 6.30 17.83
CA ASN A 220 -19.35 7.59 18.52
C ASN A 220 -18.15 8.45 18.06
N LEU A 221 -17.33 7.97 17.13
CA LEU A 221 -16.17 8.71 16.62
C LEU A 221 -16.53 9.55 15.38
N PRO A 222 -15.82 10.68 15.14
CA PRO A 222 -15.93 11.41 13.89
C PRO A 222 -15.60 10.52 12.69
N GLU A 223 -16.30 10.72 11.58
CA GLU A 223 -16.05 10.00 10.33
C GLU A 223 -15.96 10.93 9.12
N ASN A 224 -15.11 10.55 8.16
CA ASN A 224 -15.03 11.18 6.85
C ASN A 224 -16.03 10.52 5.88
N LEU A 225 -16.91 11.34 5.30
CA LEU A 225 -17.95 10.93 4.37
C LEU A 225 -17.52 11.07 2.89
N ASN A 226 -16.32 11.56 2.63
CA ASN A 226 -15.71 11.61 1.30
C ASN A 226 -14.49 10.69 1.24
N ASP A 227 -14.42 9.82 0.22
CA ASP A 227 -13.34 8.83 0.10
C ASP A 227 -12.04 9.40 -0.46
N TYR A 228 -12.06 10.62 -1.01
CA TYR A 228 -10.94 11.20 -1.75
C TYR A 228 -10.26 12.37 -1.05
N VAL A 229 -11.00 13.10 -0.21
CA VAL A 229 -10.54 14.34 0.43
C VAL A 229 -11.01 14.41 1.87
N LEU A 230 -10.22 15.05 2.73
CA LEU A 230 -10.51 15.22 4.16
C LEU A 230 -10.45 16.71 4.52
N TYR A 231 -11.59 17.29 4.86
CA TYR A 231 -11.70 18.63 5.44
C TYR A 231 -13.05 18.78 6.18
N GLU A 232 -13.33 19.97 6.70
CA GLU A 232 -14.49 20.21 7.58
C GLU A 232 -15.83 19.77 6.96
N MET A 233 -16.06 20.09 5.68
CA MET A 233 -17.34 19.80 5.00
C MET A 233 -17.50 18.33 4.58
N THR A 234 -16.48 17.49 4.78
CA THR A 234 -16.57 16.05 4.53
C THR A 234 -16.63 15.24 5.83
N THR A 235 -16.36 15.88 6.97
CA THR A 235 -16.27 15.20 8.26
C THR A 235 -17.50 15.48 9.10
N ARG A 236 -18.08 14.43 9.70
CA ARG A 236 -19.21 14.58 10.61
C ARG A 236 -18.90 13.93 11.95
N THR A 237 -19.26 14.62 13.03
CA THR A 237 -19.10 14.14 14.40
C THR A 237 -20.47 13.72 14.94
N PRO A 238 -20.61 12.50 15.50
CA PRO A 238 -21.83 12.07 16.17
C PRO A 238 -22.25 13.03 17.29
N ALA A 239 -23.56 13.11 17.55
CA ALA A 239 -24.09 13.87 18.68
C ALA A 239 -23.56 13.28 20.00
N THR A 240 -23.41 14.11 21.03
CA THR A 240 -22.86 13.68 22.34
C THR A 240 -23.70 12.62 23.04
N SER A 241 -24.99 12.51 22.70
CA SER A 241 -25.90 11.46 23.17
C SER A 241 -25.71 10.11 22.47
N THR A 242 -24.82 10.01 21.47
CA THR A 242 -24.59 8.77 20.73
C THR A 242 -23.90 7.74 21.63
N PRO A 243 -24.45 6.53 21.77
CA PRO A 243 -23.87 5.50 22.62
C PRO A 243 -22.53 4.99 22.06
N ASP A 244 -21.64 4.57 22.95
CA ASP A 244 -20.36 3.93 22.60
C ASP A 244 -20.60 2.49 22.12
N ILE A 245 -21.01 2.35 20.87
CA ILE A 245 -21.29 1.06 20.23
C ILE A 245 -20.21 0.75 19.21
N THR A 246 -19.70 -0.47 19.27
CA THR A 246 -18.80 -1.02 18.26
C THR A 246 -19.58 -1.87 17.27
N VAL A 247 -19.32 -1.67 15.98
CA VAL A 247 -19.86 -2.50 14.90
C VAL A 247 -18.75 -2.98 13.98
N PHE A 248 -19.07 -4.02 13.20
CA PHE A 248 -18.10 -4.69 12.36
C PHE A 248 -18.55 -4.66 10.90
N TYR A 249 -17.72 -4.10 10.03
CA TYR A 249 -17.91 -4.19 8.58
C TYR A 249 -17.26 -5.44 8.04
N GLN A 250 -17.97 -6.17 7.20
CA GLN A 250 -17.34 -7.19 6.37
C GLN A 250 -16.52 -6.48 5.29
N THR A 251 -15.24 -6.81 5.18
CA THR A 251 -14.38 -6.25 4.13
C THR A 251 -14.28 -7.21 2.96
N ASN A 252 -13.86 -6.67 1.81
CA ASN A 252 -13.48 -7.49 0.65
C ASN A 252 -12.06 -8.07 0.77
N MET A 253 -11.31 -7.69 1.81
CA MET A 253 -9.96 -8.18 2.03
C MET A 253 -9.98 -9.62 2.50
N ARG A 254 -9.11 -10.43 1.89
CA ARG A 254 -8.87 -11.82 2.26
C ARG A 254 -7.50 -11.97 2.91
N LYS A 255 -7.33 -13.05 3.66
CA LYS A 255 -6.02 -13.45 4.21
C LYS A 255 -4.91 -13.43 3.14
N LYS A 256 -5.21 -13.87 1.92
CA LYS A 256 -4.23 -13.86 0.82
C LYS A 256 -3.79 -12.44 0.45
N ASP A 257 -4.71 -11.49 0.43
CA ASP A 257 -4.44 -10.09 0.05
C ASP A 257 -3.55 -9.44 1.12
N ILE A 258 -3.81 -9.74 2.40
CA ILE A 258 -2.92 -9.33 3.51
C ILE A 258 -1.55 -10.01 3.41
N THR A 259 -1.52 -11.29 3.03
CA THR A 259 -0.25 -12.03 2.87
C THR A 259 0.60 -11.45 1.73
N GLU A 260 -0.03 -11.14 0.60
CA GLU A 260 0.60 -10.46 -0.54
C GLU A 260 1.11 -9.07 -0.14
N PHE A 261 0.31 -8.29 0.61
CA PHE A 261 0.73 -7.01 1.16
C PHE A 261 1.97 -7.14 2.05
N LEU A 262 1.98 -8.10 2.99
CA LEU A 262 3.14 -8.36 3.85
C LEU A 262 4.40 -8.69 3.04
N ASN A 263 4.27 -9.48 1.98
CA ASN A 263 5.39 -9.81 1.09
C ASN A 263 5.90 -8.56 0.36
N SER A 264 5.01 -7.66 -0.06
CA SER A 264 5.38 -6.36 -0.67
C SER A 264 6.05 -5.39 0.31
N CYS A 265 5.91 -5.64 1.61
CA CYS A 265 6.54 -4.90 2.69
C CYS A 265 7.79 -5.61 3.22
N ASP A 266 8.21 -6.73 2.64
CA ASP A 266 9.44 -7.40 3.02
C ASP A 266 10.63 -6.47 2.71
N SER A 267 11.55 -6.32 3.66
CA SER A 267 12.75 -5.47 3.51
C SER A 267 13.67 -5.98 2.40
N SER A 268 13.64 -7.28 2.11
CA SER A 268 14.37 -7.88 0.99
C SER A 268 13.81 -7.50 -0.38
N ASN A 269 12.56 -7.05 -0.45
CA ASN A 269 11.87 -6.68 -1.69
C ASN A 269 11.87 -5.16 -1.95
N GLN A 270 12.56 -4.35 -1.13
CA GLN A 270 12.49 -2.87 -1.24
C GLN A 270 13.37 -2.28 -2.35
N VAL A 271 14.26 -3.08 -2.94
CA VAL A 271 15.12 -2.64 -4.05
C VAL A 271 14.45 -3.06 -5.36
N GLU A 272 13.41 -2.31 -5.75
CA GLU A 272 12.82 -2.45 -7.08
C GLU A 272 13.60 -1.54 -8.03
N MET A 273 14.24 -2.14 -9.04
CA MET A 273 15.11 -1.42 -9.97
C MET A 273 14.69 -1.68 -11.40
N ASP A 274 14.57 -0.60 -12.17
CA ASP A 274 14.38 -0.66 -13.61
C ASP A 274 15.71 -1.05 -14.28
N GLU A 275 15.85 -2.34 -14.60
CA GLU A 275 17.03 -2.91 -15.25
C GLU A 275 17.36 -2.19 -16.56
N ASP A 276 16.35 -1.83 -17.34
CA ASP A 276 16.56 -1.16 -18.63
C ASP A 276 17.08 0.28 -18.42
N LYS A 277 16.62 0.97 -17.37
CA LYS A 277 17.19 2.26 -16.95
C LYS A 277 18.66 2.13 -16.53
N LEU A 278 19.02 1.11 -15.76
CA LEU A 278 20.41 0.85 -15.33
C LEU A 278 21.32 0.59 -16.53
N ILE A 279 20.89 -0.34 -17.40
CA ILE A 279 21.60 -0.68 -18.63
C ILE A 279 21.74 0.55 -19.53
N GLY A 280 20.68 1.34 -19.68
CA GLY A 280 20.71 2.58 -20.47
C GLY A 280 21.73 3.61 -19.95
N LYS A 281 21.83 3.79 -18.63
CA LYS A 281 22.83 4.68 -18.02
C LYS A 281 24.25 4.15 -18.17
N LEU A 282 24.47 2.84 -17.99
CA LEU A 282 25.77 2.22 -18.24
C LEU A 282 26.22 2.41 -19.69
N LYS A 283 25.33 2.14 -20.65
CA LYS A 283 25.60 2.33 -22.08
C LYS A 283 26.09 3.75 -22.38
N LYS A 284 25.39 4.77 -21.86
CA LYS A 284 25.77 6.19 -22.01
C LYS A 284 27.16 6.47 -21.41
N ARG A 285 27.46 5.92 -20.23
CA ARG A 285 28.78 6.09 -19.58
C ARG A 285 29.90 5.47 -20.42
N LEU A 286 29.69 4.26 -20.96
CA LEU A 286 30.67 3.57 -21.81
C LEU A 286 30.94 4.33 -23.11
N GLU A 287 29.90 4.88 -23.73
CA GLU A 287 30.05 5.73 -24.92
C GLU A 287 30.83 7.02 -24.61
N ALA A 288 30.64 7.60 -23.42
CA ALA A 288 31.34 8.80 -22.96
C ALA A 288 32.82 8.54 -22.61
N LEU A 289 33.14 7.47 -21.87
CA LEU A 289 34.50 7.11 -21.47
C LEU A 289 35.44 6.91 -22.65
N ALA A 290 34.91 6.41 -23.75
CA ALA A 290 35.71 6.21 -24.94
C ALA A 290 35.91 7.53 -25.73
N SER A 291 35.15 8.59 -25.47
CA SER A 291 35.19 9.86 -26.22
C SER A 291 36.39 10.76 -25.88
N ILE A 292 37.16 10.37 -24.86
CA ILE A 292 38.48 10.89 -24.47
C ILE A 292 39.56 10.02 -25.12
#